data_AF-A0A815II57-F1
#
_entry.id   AF-A0A815II57-F1
#
_cell.length_a   1.000
_cell.length_b   1.000
_cell.length_c   1.000
_cell.angle_alpha   90.00
_cell.angle_beta   90.00
_cell.angle_gamma   90.00
#
_symmetry.space_group_name_H-M   'P 1'
#
loop_
_entity.id
_entity.type
_entity.pdbx_description
1 polymer ?
#
loop_
_entity_poly.entity_id
_entity_poly.type
_entity_poly.pdbx_seq_one_letter_code
_entity_poly.pdbx_strand_id
1 'polypeptide(L)'
;TYKAYKRVDANLRKHIGKVHKMEQYLFQSQKKDHDENKQSVPSNLKKKLHNAAIDCIIQDGRPFGDFHRPGMKKFLAIAIPGYVGPHRTTVARRLHKLYLHYRKDLKHTLMKFR
;
A
#
# COMPACT_ATOMS: atom_id res chain seq x y z
N THR A 1 31.70 19.34 18.02
CA THR A 1 30.53 19.33 17.12
C THR A 1 29.83 17.98 17.22
N TYR A 2 28.67 17.94 17.87
CA TYR A 2 27.92 16.70 18.14
C TYR A 2 27.29 16.18 16.84
N LYS A 3 27.73 15.01 16.34
CA LYS A 3 27.11 14.36 15.16
C LYS A 3 25.87 13.57 15.64
N ALA A 4 24.69 14.12 15.41
CA ALA A 4 23.43 13.45 15.71
C ALA A 4 23.26 12.16 14.88
N TYR A 5 22.88 11.06 15.55
CA TYR A 5 22.57 9.78 14.92
C TYR A 5 21.36 9.93 13.97
N LYS A 6 21.55 9.57 12.70
CA LYS A 6 20.72 9.90 11.53
C LYS A 6 19.25 9.43 11.56
N ARG A 7 18.75 8.76 12.62
CA ARG A 7 17.40 8.18 12.67
C ARG A 7 16.67 8.24 14.02
N VAL A 8 17.38 8.44 15.14
CA VAL A 8 16.76 8.45 16.47
C VAL A 8 15.99 9.76 16.69
N ASP A 9 16.57 10.86 16.23
CA ASP A 9 16.08 12.21 16.51
C ASP A 9 14.77 12.54 15.74
N ALA A 10 14.59 11.94 14.56
CA ALA A 10 13.40 12.17 13.73
C ALA A 10 12.11 11.60 14.34
N ASN A 11 12.19 10.43 14.99
CA ASN A 11 11.02 9.80 15.63
C ASN A 11 10.66 10.48 16.94
N LEU A 12 11.67 10.92 17.71
CA LEU A 12 11.47 11.67 18.94
C LEU A 12 10.80 13.02 18.65
N ARG A 13 11.27 13.76 17.65
CA ARG A 13 10.66 15.04 17.23
C ARG A 13 9.21 14.88 16.76
N LYS A 14 8.91 13.81 16.00
CA LYS A 14 7.53 13.48 15.60
C LYS A 14 6.64 13.18 16.82
N HIS A 15 7.15 12.44 17.80
CA HIS A 15 6.43 12.15 19.03
C HIS A 15 6.14 13.43 19.82
N ILE A 16 7.15 14.29 20.01
CA ILE A 16 7.02 15.56 20.71
C ILE A 16 6.02 16.49 20.02
N GLY A 17 6.09 16.62 18.69
CA GLY A 17 5.13 17.41 17.93
C GLY A 17 3.70 16.89 18.06
N LYS A 18 3.50 15.56 18.00
CA LYS A 18 2.17 14.94 18.01
C LYS A 18 1.53 14.86 19.39
N VAL A 19 2.31 14.50 20.41
CA VAL A 19 1.81 14.24 21.78
C VAL A 19 1.80 15.52 22.62
N HIS A 20 2.86 16.32 22.51
CA HIS A 20 3.01 17.53 23.33
C HIS A 20 2.64 18.81 22.57
N LYS A 21 2.15 18.71 21.32
CA LYS A 21 1.76 19.85 20.45
C LYS A 21 2.85 20.90 20.26
N MET A 22 4.12 20.53 20.39
CA MET A 22 5.25 21.45 20.26
C MET A 22 5.73 21.54 18.80
N GLU A 23 4.88 22.12 17.96
CA GLU A 23 5.08 22.20 16.51
C GLU A 23 6.33 23.01 16.10
N GLN A 24 6.84 23.86 17.00
CA GLN A 24 8.07 24.64 16.80
C GLN A 24 9.33 23.78 16.57
N TYR A 25 9.35 22.53 17.03
CA TYR A 25 10.49 21.61 16.87
C TYR A 25 10.38 20.66 15.67
N LEU A 26 9.25 20.72 14.94
CA LEU A 26 9.03 19.92 13.74
C LEU A 26 9.74 20.54 12.53
N PHE A 27 10.33 19.70 11.68
CA PHE A 27 10.83 20.15 10.38
C PHE A 27 9.66 20.58 9.48
N GLN A 28 9.89 21.51 8.54
CA GLN A 28 8.85 21.96 7.60
C GLN A 28 8.22 20.81 6.80
N SER A 29 9.00 19.78 6.45
CA SER A 29 8.50 18.57 5.80
C SER A 29 7.54 17.75 6.68
N GLN A 30 7.70 17.83 8.01
CA GLN A 30 6.83 17.16 8.99
C GLN A 30 5.59 17.99 9.34
N LYS A 31 5.67 19.32 9.22
CA LYS A 31 4.52 20.23 9.33
C LYS A 31 3.53 20.03 8.18
N LYS A 32 4.02 19.87 6.95
CA LYS A 32 3.19 19.55 5.77
C LYS A 32 2.40 18.24 5.92
N ASP A 33 2.97 17.23 6.58
CA ASP A 33 2.29 15.97 6.88
C ASP A 33 1.17 16.11 7.92
N HIS A 34 1.15 17.20 8.71
CA HIS A 34 0.14 17.48 9.72
C HIS A 34 -1.07 18.24 9.16
N ASP A 35 -0.87 19.09 8.14
CA ASP A 35 -1.92 19.92 7.53
C ASP A 35 -2.70 19.22 6.41
N GLU A 36 -2.10 18.21 5.77
CA GLU A 36 -2.82 17.44 4.75
C GLU A 36 -3.76 16.45 5.45
N ASN A 37 -5.06 16.79 5.46
CA ASN A 37 -6.18 15.86 5.65
C ASN A 37 -6.04 14.67 4.68
N LYS A 38 -5.18 13.70 5.02
CA LYS A 38 -5.09 12.42 4.33
C LYS A 38 -6.37 11.68 4.65
N GLN A 39 -7.39 11.87 3.80
CA GLN A 39 -8.59 11.05 3.81
C GLN A 39 -8.12 9.60 3.74
N SER A 40 -8.22 8.91 4.87
CA SER A 40 -7.76 7.54 4.99
C SER A 40 -8.94 6.64 4.67
N VAL A 41 -8.82 5.86 3.61
CA VAL A 41 -9.85 4.88 3.26
C VAL A 41 -9.98 3.88 4.41
N PRO A 42 -11.19 3.60 4.91
CA PRO A 42 -11.41 2.60 5.95
C PRO A 42 -10.77 1.26 5.58
N SER A 43 -10.13 0.60 6.55
CA SER A 43 -9.34 -0.63 6.32
C SER A 43 -10.14 -1.72 5.59
N ASN A 44 -11.41 -1.90 5.93
CA ASN A 44 -12.29 -2.89 5.29
C ASN A 44 -12.57 -2.56 3.82
N LEU A 45 -12.84 -1.28 3.51
CA LEU A 45 -13.05 -0.84 2.14
C LEU A 45 -11.75 -0.96 1.33
N LYS A 46 -10.61 -0.58 1.91
CA LYS A 46 -9.29 -0.73 1.28
C LYS A 46 -9.00 -2.19 0.90
N LYS A 47 -9.33 -3.15 1.77
CA LYS A 47 -9.19 -4.59 1.46
C LYS A 47 -10.06 -5.00 0.26
N LYS A 48 -11.34 -4.57 0.22
CA LYS A 48 -12.23 -4.84 -0.91
C LYS A 48 -11.69 -4.27 -2.22
N LEU A 49 -11.22 -3.02 -2.20
CA LEU A 49 -10.63 -2.37 -3.37
C LEU A 49 -9.34 -3.06 -3.83
N HIS A 50 -8.48 -3.49 -2.91
CA HIS A 50 -7.28 -4.26 -3.26
C HIS A 50 -7.62 -5.58 -3.93
N ASN A 51 -8.62 -6.31 -3.42
CA ASN A 51 -9.05 -7.56 -4.03
C ASN A 51 -9.57 -7.32 -5.44
N ALA A 52 -10.49 -6.38 -5.62
CA ALA A 52 -11.03 -6.03 -6.94
C ALA A 52 -9.93 -5.58 -7.92
N ALA A 53 -8.95 -4.79 -7.46
CA ALA A 53 -7.83 -4.36 -8.28
C ALA A 53 -6.92 -5.54 -8.71
N ILE A 54 -6.67 -6.49 -7.80
CA ILE A 54 -5.90 -7.69 -8.12
C ILE A 54 -6.67 -8.60 -9.07
N ASP A 55 -7.97 -8.76 -8.88
CA ASP A 55 -8.81 -9.59 -9.75
C ASP A 55 -8.83 -8.99 -11.18
N CYS A 56 -8.97 -7.68 -11.31
CA CYS A 56 -8.82 -6.96 -12.58
C CYS A 56 -7.45 -7.19 -13.22
N ILE A 57 -6.35 -7.20 -12.45
CA ILE A 57 -5.02 -7.53 -12.97
C ILE A 57 -4.97 -8.94 -13.55
N ILE A 58 -5.58 -9.90 -12.86
CA ILE A 58 -5.57 -11.32 -13.26
C ILE A 58 -6.47 -11.54 -14.48
N GLN A 59 -7.69 -11.04 -14.44
CA GLN A 59 -8.72 -11.25 -15.46
C GLN A 59 -8.38 -10.53 -16.77
N ASP A 60 -7.94 -9.27 -16.69
CA ASP A 60 -7.66 -8.45 -17.86
C ASP A 60 -6.19 -8.56 -18.33
N GLY A 61 -5.36 -9.35 -17.64
CA GLY A 61 -3.94 -9.50 -17.96
C GLY A 61 -3.13 -8.20 -17.81
N ARG A 62 -3.48 -7.34 -16.84
CA ARG A 62 -2.83 -6.02 -16.70
C ARG A 62 -1.43 -6.09 -16.06
N PRO A 63 -0.57 -5.09 -16.31
CA PRO A 63 0.70 -4.98 -15.60
C PRO A 63 0.54 -4.79 -14.09
N PHE A 64 1.44 -5.37 -13.27
CA PHE A 64 1.31 -5.33 -11.80
C PHE A 64 1.41 -3.93 -11.18
N GLY A 65 1.93 -2.96 -11.94
CA GLY A 65 2.04 -1.56 -11.53
C GLY A 65 0.96 -0.65 -12.10
N ASP A 66 -0.06 -1.19 -12.77
CA ASP A 66 -1.03 -0.39 -13.54
C ASP A 66 -1.74 0.66 -12.66
N PHE A 67 -2.14 0.26 -11.44
CA PHE A 67 -2.79 1.14 -10.45
C PHE A 67 -1.88 2.26 -9.90
N HIS A 68 -0.57 2.19 -10.14
CA HIS A 68 0.39 3.21 -9.73
C HIS A 68 0.84 4.11 -10.89
N ARG A 69 0.36 3.87 -12.11
CA ARG A 69 0.66 4.73 -13.26
C ARG A 69 0.03 6.10 -13.07
N PRO A 70 0.66 7.20 -13.54
CA PRO A 70 0.19 8.56 -13.27
C PRO A 70 -1.29 8.80 -13.65
N GLY A 71 -1.71 8.32 -14.82
CA GLY A 71 -3.10 8.45 -15.28
C GLY A 71 -4.09 7.70 -14.39
N MET A 72 -3.80 6.44 -14.06
CA MET A 72 -4.64 5.63 -13.18
C MET A 72 -4.68 6.20 -11.77
N LYS A 73 -3.54 6.67 -11.26
CA LYS A 73 -3.45 7.33 -9.95
C LYS A 73 -4.33 8.59 -9.89
N LYS A 74 -4.36 9.39 -10.94
CA LYS A 74 -5.23 10.57 -11.05
C LYS A 74 -6.71 10.16 -11.09
N PHE A 75 -7.05 9.13 -11.86
CA PHE A 75 -8.41 8.58 -11.93
C PHE A 75 -8.89 8.08 -10.55
N LEU A 76 -8.08 7.27 -9.86
CA LEU A 76 -8.40 6.73 -8.55
C LEU A 76 -8.52 7.82 -7.48
N ALA A 77 -7.69 8.87 -7.55
CA ALA A 77 -7.77 9.98 -6.61
C ALA A 77 -9.10 10.74 -6.71
N ILE A 78 -9.70 10.82 -7.91
CA ILE A 78 -11.01 11.43 -8.14
C ILE A 78 -12.12 10.46 -7.72
N ALA A 79 -12.04 9.20 -8.14
CA ALA A 79 -13.08 8.21 -7.89
C ALA A 79 -13.16 7.79 -6.41
N ILE A 80 -12.02 7.62 -5.75
CA ILE A 80 -11.90 7.17 -4.36
C ILE A 80 -10.75 7.93 -3.69
N PRO A 81 -11.02 9.13 -3.14
CA PRO A 81 -10.03 9.92 -2.44
C PRO A 81 -9.27 9.14 -1.36
N GLY A 82 -7.94 9.26 -1.36
CA GLY A 82 -7.07 8.56 -0.41
C GLY A 82 -6.71 7.12 -0.78
N TYR A 83 -7.25 6.58 -1.88
CA TYR A 83 -6.88 5.26 -2.39
C TYR A 83 -5.72 5.34 -3.41
N VAL A 84 -4.75 4.43 -3.30
CA VAL A 84 -3.52 4.44 -4.14
C VAL A 84 -3.28 3.09 -4.84
N GLY A 85 -4.21 2.14 -4.74
CA GLY A 85 -4.04 0.82 -5.35
C GLY A 85 -3.14 -0.14 -4.56
N PRO A 86 -3.12 -1.43 -4.95
CA PRO A 86 -2.23 -2.42 -4.35
C PRO A 86 -0.79 -2.26 -4.87
N HIS A 87 0.20 -2.31 -3.99
CA HIS A 87 1.61 -2.27 -4.38
C HIS A 87 1.99 -3.52 -5.19
N ARG A 88 2.96 -3.40 -6.12
CA ARG A 88 3.44 -4.50 -6.97
C ARG A 88 3.79 -5.77 -6.20
N THR A 89 4.46 -5.62 -5.05
CA THR A 89 4.82 -6.76 -4.17
C THR A 89 3.59 -7.46 -3.58
N THR A 90 2.51 -6.72 -3.33
CA THR A 90 1.24 -7.28 -2.84
C THR A 90 0.59 -8.14 -3.91
N VAL A 91 0.56 -7.64 -5.15
CA VAL A 91 0.06 -8.37 -6.33
C VAL A 91 0.87 -9.65 -6.55
N ALA A 92 2.20 -9.54 -6.61
CA ALA A 92 3.09 -10.68 -6.82
C ALA A 92 2.93 -11.76 -5.74
N ARG A 93 2.85 -11.36 -4.46
CA ARG A 93 2.62 -12.30 -3.35
C ARG A 93 1.28 -13.02 -3.47
N ARG A 94 0.23 -12.33 -3.94
CA ARG A 94 -1.10 -12.95 -4.12
C ARG A 94 -1.10 -13.95 -5.27
N LEU A 95 -0.50 -13.60 -6.39
CA LEU A 95 -0.31 -14.48 -7.54
C LEU A 95 0.50 -15.74 -7.18
N HIS A 96 1.58 -15.58 -6.41
CA HIS A 96 2.36 -16.72 -5.94
C HIS A 96 1.53 -17.70 -5.12
N LYS A 97 0.68 -17.20 -4.21
CA LYS A 97 -0.24 -18.04 -3.42
C LYS A 97 -1.25 -18.77 -4.32
N LEU A 98 -1.82 -18.07 -5.31
CA LEU A 98 -2.74 -18.68 -6.27
C LEU A 98 -2.06 -19.78 -7.07
N TYR A 99 -0.85 -19.53 -7.59
CA TYR A 99 -0.07 -20.53 -8.30
C TYR A 99 0.19 -21.79 -7.46
N LEU A 100 0.60 -21.63 -6.20
CA LEU A 100 0.82 -22.76 -5.29
C LEU A 100 -0.46 -23.56 -5.04
N HIS A 101 -1.60 -22.89 -4.95
CA HIS A 101 -2.90 -23.54 -4.79
C HIS A 101 -3.26 -24.36 -6.03
N TYR A 102 -3.26 -23.74 -7.22
CA TYR A 102 -3.55 -24.43 -8.48
C TYR A 102 -2.59 -25.60 -8.74
N ARG A 103 -1.31 -25.44 -8.43
CA ARG A 103 -0.32 -26.51 -8.57
C ARG A 103 -0.64 -27.72 -7.68
N LYS A 104 -1.07 -27.48 -6.44
CA LYS A 104 -1.47 -28.56 -5.51
C LYS A 104 -2.72 -29.28 -6.02
N ASP A 105 -3.70 -28.52 -6.47
CA ASP A 105 -4.95 -29.08 -6.98
C ASP A 105 -4.71 -29.90 -8.25
N LEU A 106 -3.91 -29.40 -9.19
CA LEU A 106 -3.50 -30.15 -10.38
C LEU A 106 -2.78 -31.46 -10.01
N LYS A 107 -1.84 -31.43 -9.06
CA LYS A 107 -1.15 -32.64 -8.59
C LYS A 107 -2.14 -33.66 -8.03
N HIS A 108 -3.08 -33.21 -7.21
CA HIS A 108 -4.09 -34.08 -6.61
C HIS A 108 -5.03 -34.68 -7.68
N THR A 109 -5.47 -33.87 -8.64
CA THR A 109 -6.28 -34.34 -9.77
C THR A 109 -5.53 -35.39 -10.59
N LEU A 110 -4.27 -35.14 -10.94
CA LEU A 110 -3.45 -36.10 -11.70
C LEU A 110 -3.22 -37.42 -10.95
N MET A 111 -3.11 -37.38 -9.62
CA MET A 111 -2.99 -38.59 -8.80
C MET A 111 -4.28 -39.41 -8.73
N LYS A 112 -5.46 -38.80 -8.92
CA LYS A 112 -6.74 -39.54 -8.93
C LYS A 112 -6.96 -40.36 -10.20
N PHE A 113 -6.31 -39.99 -11.31
CA PHE A 113 -6.43 -40.68 -12.60
C PHE A 113 -5.32 -41.71 -12.83
N ARG A 114 -4.49 -41.95 -11.82
CA ARG A 114 -3.38 -42.90 -11.84
C ARG A 114 -3.72 -44.10 -10.98
#